data_AF-A0A920A3V9-F1
#
_entry.id   AF-A0A920A3V9-F1
#
_cell.length_a   1.000
_cell.length_b   1.000
_cell.length_c   1.000
_cell.angle_alpha   90.00
_cell.angle_beta   90.00
_cell.angle_gamma   90.00
#
_symmetry.space_group_name_H-M   'P 1'
#
loop_
_entity.id
_entity.type
_entity.pdbx_description
1 polymer ?
#
loop_
_entity_poly.entity_id
_entity_poly.type
_entity_poly.pdbx_seq_one_letter_code
_entity_poly.pdbx_strand_id
1 'polypeptide(L)'
;MLKISPINAFSDNYIWLIQTNEGNTLVDPGDSKPIISTIDKLGITIDDILITHHHFDHIGGLESLKPLIKGSVIGPKNNAIDLLDKHVGEGDIIESIGLEFSVFEVPRAYLRSHSLLF
;
A
#
# COMPACT_ATOMS: atom_id res chain seq x y z
N MET A 1 -15.28 -2.88 -12.42
CA MET A 1 -15.17 -4.26 -11.91
C MET A 1 -14.07 -4.25 -10.87
N LEU A 2 -14.33 -4.75 -9.66
CA LEU A 2 -13.31 -4.87 -8.61
C LEU A 2 -12.55 -6.19 -8.76
N LYS A 3 -11.23 -6.14 -8.76
CA LYS A 3 -10.36 -7.31 -8.75
C LYS A 3 -9.25 -7.10 -7.73
N ILE A 4 -9.06 -8.07 -6.84
CA ILE A 4 -7.98 -8.08 -5.85
C ILE A 4 -7.08 -9.26 -6.19
N SER A 5 -5.79 -9.03 -6.34
CA SER A 5 -4.82 -10.06 -6.75
C SER A 5 -3.58 -10.02 -5.86
N PRO A 6 -3.12 -11.18 -5.37
CA PRO A 6 -1.87 -11.26 -4.66
C PRO A 6 -0.68 -11.21 -5.64
N ILE A 7 0.37 -10.50 -5.25
CA ILE A 7 1.70 -10.56 -5.83
C ILE A 7 2.61 -11.15 -4.75
N ASN A 8 3.17 -12.32 -5.00
CA ASN A 8 4.08 -12.98 -4.06
C ASN A 8 5.35 -12.15 -3.89
N ALA A 9 5.76 -11.95 -2.64
CA ALA A 9 7.02 -11.34 -2.26
C ALA A 9 7.69 -12.17 -1.17
N PHE A 10 9.03 -12.15 -1.15
CA PHE A 10 9.83 -12.94 -0.20
C PHE A 10 9.41 -14.43 -0.18
N SER A 11 9.37 -15.05 1.00
CA SER A 11 8.96 -16.45 1.18
C SER A 11 7.45 -16.63 1.36
N ASP A 12 6.80 -15.67 1.99
CA ASP A 12 5.46 -15.82 2.60
C ASP A 12 4.67 -14.51 2.67
N ASN A 13 5.18 -13.42 2.08
CA ASN A 13 4.47 -12.15 2.03
C ASN A 13 3.62 -12.04 0.75
N TYR A 14 2.49 -11.34 0.90
CA TYR A 14 1.65 -10.93 -0.20
C TYR A 14 1.59 -9.42 -0.27
N ILE A 15 1.86 -8.90 -1.46
CA ILE A 15 1.55 -7.52 -1.83
C ILE A 15 0.21 -7.56 -2.56
N TRP A 16 -0.76 -6.76 -2.14
CA TRP A 16 -2.08 -6.78 -2.77
C TRP A 16 -2.17 -5.73 -3.87
N LEU A 17 -2.56 -6.16 -5.06
CA LEU A 17 -2.95 -5.29 -6.17
C LEU A 17 -4.48 -5.23 -6.23
N ILE A 18 -5.04 -4.07 -5.92
CA ILE A 18 -6.47 -3.78 -6.03
C ILE A 18 -6.68 -3.03 -7.34
N GLN A 19 -7.57 -3.52 -8.19
CA GLN A 19 -7.87 -2.95 -9.50
C GLN A 19 -9.35 -2.66 -9.61
N THR A 20 -9.68 -1.47 -10.10
CA THR A 20 -11.03 -1.10 -10.53
C THR A 20 -11.02 -0.68 -11.99
N ASN A 21 -12.14 -0.13 -12.47
CA ASN A 21 -12.15 0.50 -13.79
C ASN A 21 -11.47 1.89 -13.77
N GLU A 22 -11.22 2.45 -12.59
CA GLU A 22 -10.69 3.80 -12.41
C GLU A 22 -9.19 3.81 -12.16
N GLY A 23 -8.61 2.70 -11.72
CA GLY A 23 -7.16 2.60 -11.52
C GLY A 23 -6.71 1.35 -10.77
N ASN A 24 -5.48 1.42 -10.26
CA ASN A 24 -4.82 0.34 -9.54
C ASN A 24 -4.11 0.87 -8.27
N THR A 25 -4.34 0.22 -7.14
CA THR A 25 -3.76 0.57 -5.84
C THR A 25 -3.01 -0.62 -5.27
N LEU A 26 -1.82 -0.37 -4.72
CA LEU A 26 -1.03 -1.39 -4.03
C LEU A 26 -1.22 -1.30 -2.52
N VAL A 27 -1.18 -2.44 -1.84
CA VAL A 27 -1.10 -2.51 -0.38
C VAL A 27 0.20 -3.21 0.02
N ASP A 28 0.96 -2.57 0.90
CA ASP A 28 2.21 -3.06 1.51
C ASP A 28 3.27 -3.59 0.53
N PRO A 29 3.77 -2.76 -0.40
CA PRO A 29 4.77 -3.16 -1.37
C PRO A 29 6.17 -3.31 -0.74
N GLY A 30 6.42 -4.43 -0.06
CA GLY A 30 7.72 -4.75 0.54
C GLY A 30 8.87 -4.99 -0.43
N ASP A 31 8.58 -5.48 -1.64
CA ASP A 31 9.57 -5.72 -2.70
C ASP A 31 9.07 -5.14 -4.03
N SER A 32 9.84 -4.23 -4.61
CA SER A 32 9.50 -3.57 -5.87
C SER A 32 9.66 -4.46 -7.09
N LYS A 33 10.52 -5.48 -7.05
CA LYS A 33 10.83 -6.32 -8.22
C LYS A 33 9.61 -7.09 -8.77
N PRO A 34 8.85 -7.86 -7.96
CA PRO A 34 7.69 -8.58 -8.47
C PRO A 34 6.57 -7.64 -8.91
N ILE A 35 6.47 -6.45 -8.29
CA ILE A 35 5.52 -5.41 -8.68
C ILE A 35 5.85 -4.86 -10.06
N ILE A 36 7.09 -4.40 -10.29
CA ILE A 36 7.51 -3.83 -11.58
C ILE A 36 7.29 -4.84 -12.69
N SER A 37 7.68 -6.10 -12.49
CA SER A 37 7.43 -7.17 -13.45
C SER A 37 5.94 -7.37 -13.75
N THR A 38 5.07 -7.24 -12.74
CA THR A 38 3.62 -7.36 -12.89
C THR A 38 3.04 -6.17 -13.65
N ILE A 39 3.46 -4.95 -13.32
CA ILE A 39 3.02 -3.71 -13.97
C ILE A 39 3.40 -3.74 -15.45
N ASP A 40 4.64 -4.10 -15.78
CA ASP A 40 5.14 -4.20 -17.16
C ASP A 40 4.36 -5.25 -17.96
N LYS A 41 4.11 -6.43 -17.36
CA LYS A 41 3.37 -7.52 -18.01
C LYS A 41 1.91 -7.15 -18.30
N LEU A 42 1.27 -6.42 -17.38
CA LEU A 42 -0.13 -6.04 -17.51
C LEU A 42 -0.33 -4.72 -18.28
N GLY A 43 0.73 -3.93 -18.47
CA GLY A 43 0.65 -2.61 -19.10
C GLY A 43 -0.18 -1.61 -18.29
N ILE A 44 -0.12 -1.70 -16.95
CA ILE A 44 -0.88 -0.84 -16.05
C ILE A 44 -0.01 0.26 -15.43
N THR A 45 -0.63 1.18 -14.70
CA THR A 45 0.06 2.16 -13.83
C THR A 45 -0.54 2.08 -12.44
N ILE A 46 0.23 2.42 -11.42
CA ILE A 46 -0.27 2.46 -10.04
C ILE A 46 -0.66 3.89 -9.69
N ASP A 47 -1.84 4.03 -9.10
CA ASP A 47 -2.42 5.30 -8.67
C ASP A 47 -1.95 5.60 -7.25
N ASP A 48 -2.27 4.76 -6.27
CA ASP A 48 -1.83 4.97 -4.89
C ASP A 48 -1.16 3.74 -4.28
N ILE A 49 -0.45 3.96 -3.17
CA ILE A 49 0.08 2.91 -2.30
C ILE A 49 -0.49 3.11 -0.90
N LEU A 50 -1.08 2.05 -0.35
CA LEU A 50 -1.56 2.00 1.04
C LEU A 50 -0.59 1.20 1.90
N ILE A 51 -0.19 1.77 3.02
CA ILE A 51 0.75 1.15 3.97
C ILE A 51 0.04 0.87 5.29
N THR A 52 0.09 -0.38 5.74
CA THR A 52 -0.51 -0.80 7.00
C THR A 52 0.41 -0.50 8.18
N HIS A 53 1.72 -0.75 8.06
CA HIS A 53 2.71 -0.53 9.11
C HIS A 53 4.15 -0.44 8.57
N HIS A 54 5.09 -0.13 9.46
CA HIS A 54 6.46 0.27 9.13
C HIS A 54 7.47 -0.86 8.94
N HIS A 55 7.07 -2.14 9.04
CA HIS A 55 8.05 -3.22 8.87
C HIS A 55 8.58 -3.25 7.43
N PHE A 56 9.85 -3.61 7.29
CA PHE A 56 10.57 -3.53 6.02
C PHE A 56 9.91 -4.35 4.90
N ASP A 57 9.38 -5.53 5.23
CA ASP A 57 8.66 -6.39 4.30
C ASP A 57 7.30 -5.84 3.83
N HIS A 58 6.90 -4.65 4.31
CA HIS A 58 5.72 -3.90 3.87
C HIS A 58 6.07 -2.56 3.21
N ILE A 59 7.23 -1.96 3.53
CA ILE A 59 7.63 -0.63 3.02
C ILE A 59 8.89 -0.64 2.13
N GLY A 60 9.59 -1.79 2.04
CA GLY A 60 10.92 -1.89 1.43
C GLY A 60 10.97 -1.56 -0.07
N GLY A 61 9.85 -1.65 -0.77
CA GLY A 61 9.74 -1.30 -2.19
C GLY A 61 9.49 0.19 -2.45
N LEU A 62 9.18 0.99 -1.43
CA LEU A 62 8.68 2.36 -1.59
C LEU A 62 9.66 3.28 -2.34
N GLU A 63 10.95 3.23 -2.04
CA GLU A 63 11.96 4.08 -2.71
C GLU A 63 11.97 3.87 -4.23
N SER A 64 11.82 2.62 -4.67
CA SER A 64 11.80 2.28 -6.10
C SER A 64 10.47 2.60 -6.77
N LEU A 65 9.36 2.49 -6.03
CA LEU A 65 8.01 2.58 -6.60
C LEU A 65 7.44 3.99 -6.57
N LYS A 66 7.78 4.81 -5.57
CA LYS A 66 7.24 6.17 -5.43
C LYS A 66 7.45 7.04 -6.68
N PRO A 67 8.59 6.97 -7.41
CA PRO A 67 8.75 7.71 -8.66
C PRO A 67 7.88 7.19 -9.84
N LEU A 68 7.29 6.00 -9.71
CA LEU A 68 6.54 5.31 -10.76
C LEU A 68 5.02 5.40 -10.60
N ILE A 69 4.54 5.81 -9.44
CA ILE A 69 3.10 5.96 -9.17
C ILE A 69 2.59 7.34 -9.59
N LYS A 70 1.29 7.45 -9.87
CA LYS A 70 0.65 8.72 -10.24
C LYS A 70 0.21 9.55 -9.04
N GLY A 71 -0.15 8.90 -7.95
CA GLY A 71 -0.78 9.48 -6.77
C GLY A 71 0.14 9.45 -5.56
N SER A 72 -0.39 9.02 -4.42
CA SER A 72 0.24 9.21 -3.11
C SER A 72 0.58 7.89 -2.43
N VAL A 73 1.62 7.92 -1.59
CA VAL A 73 1.83 6.91 -0.56
C VAL A 73 1.08 7.34 0.70
N ILE A 74 0.16 6.50 1.17
CA ILE A 74 -0.78 6.79 2.26
C ILE A 74 -0.59 5.75 3.37
N GLY A 75 -0.52 6.18 4.62
CA GLY A 75 -0.30 5.26 5.74
C GLY A 75 -0.47 5.90 7.12
N PRO A 76 -0.18 5.15 8.21
CA PRO A 76 -0.34 5.66 9.56
C PRO A 76 0.58 6.83 9.87
N LYS A 77 0.18 7.66 10.83
CA LYS A 77 1.09 8.63 11.45
C LYS A 77 2.23 7.92 12.19
N ASN A 78 3.31 7.62 11.48
CA ASN A 78 4.47 6.91 11.99
C ASN A 78 5.75 7.46 11.37
N ASN A 79 6.60 8.08 12.21
CA ASN A 79 7.88 8.66 11.78
C ASN A 79 8.92 7.62 11.31
N ALA A 80 8.63 6.32 11.41
CA ALA A 80 9.46 5.28 10.81
C ALA A 80 9.18 5.04 9.32
N ILE A 81 8.21 5.74 8.72
CA ILE A 81 7.86 5.63 7.30
C ILE A 81 8.08 6.99 6.62
N ASP A 82 9.31 7.23 6.18
CA ASP A 82 9.73 8.55 5.66
C ASP A 82 9.05 8.95 4.34
N LEU A 83 8.54 7.97 3.60
CA LEU A 83 8.04 8.17 2.23
C LEU A 83 6.53 8.39 2.12
N LEU A 84 5.82 8.57 3.24
CA LEU A 84 4.39 8.90 3.23
C LEU A 84 4.15 10.31 2.70
N ASP A 85 3.21 10.44 1.77
CA ASP A 85 2.68 11.73 1.31
C ASP A 85 1.47 12.16 2.14
N LYS A 86 0.67 11.18 2.61
CA LYS A 86 -0.50 11.41 3.45
C LYS A 86 -0.48 10.50 4.67
N HIS A 87 -0.78 11.09 5.82
CA HIS A 87 -0.92 10.38 7.08
C HIS A 87 -2.39 10.28 7.43
N VAL A 88 -2.81 9.10 7.87
CA VAL A 88 -4.19 8.81 8.31
C VAL A 88 -4.19 8.08 9.66
N GLY A 89 -5.33 8.10 10.32
CA GLY A 89 -5.58 7.42 11.60
C GLY A 89 -7.02 6.95 11.74
N GLU A 90 -7.37 6.49 12.95
CA GLU A 90 -8.68 5.93 13.27
C GLU A 90 -9.84 6.82 12.79
N GLY A 91 -10.76 6.23 12.02
CA GLY A 91 -11.97 6.89 11.55
C GLY A 91 -11.80 7.77 10.30
N ASP A 92 -10.58 7.92 9.79
CA ASP A 92 -10.35 8.58 8.50
C ASP A 92 -10.93 7.75 7.35
N ILE A 93 -11.25 8.42 6.24
CA ILE A 93 -11.65 7.79 4.98
C ILE A 93 -10.64 8.18 3.90
N ILE A 94 -10.17 7.19 3.15
CA ILE A 94 -9.30 7.39 2.00
C ILE A 94 -10.09 7.05 0.74
N GLU A 95 -10.07 7.94 -0.23
CA GLU A 95 -10.53 7.65 -1.58
C GLU A 95 -9.35 7.25 -2.45
N SER A 96 -9.45 6.11 -3.12
CA SER A 96 -8.50 5.67 -4.13
C SER A 96 -9.22 4.82 -5.17
N ILE A 97 -8.92 5.05 -6.45
CA ILE A 97 -9.43 4.24 -7.58
C ILE A 97 -10.96 4.01 -7.58
N GLY A 98 -11.73 5.03 -7.15
CA GLY A 98 -13.19 4.96 -7.08
C GLY A 98 -13.74 4.16 -5.90
N LEU A 99 -12.90 3.84 -4.93
CA LEU A 99 -13.26 3.15 -3.69
C LEU A 99 -12.99 4.05 -2.49
N GLU A 100 -13.85 3.93 -1.49
CA GLU A 100 -13.65 4.48 -0.16
C GLU A 100 -13.10 3.39 0.77
N PHE A 101 -12.01 3.67 1.44
CA PHE A 101 -11.37 2.83 2.44
C PHE A 101 -11.54 3.46 3.81
N SER A 102 -12.09 2.71 4.76
CA SER A 102 -12.26 3.17 6.14
C SER A 102 -11.03 2.76 6.95
N VAL A 103 -10.43 3.72 7.64
CA VAL A 103 -9.19 3.49 8.39
C VAL A 103 -9.52 3.04 9.81
N PHE A 104 -9.05 1.85 10.16
CA PHE A 104 -9.11 1.32 11.52
C PHE A 104 -7.71 1.15 12.10
N GLU A 105 -7.44 1.80 13.22
CA GLU A 105 -6.25 1.57 14.03
C GLU A 105 -6.40 0.29 14.84
N VAL A 106 -5.54 -0.68 14.55
CA VAL A 106 -5.48 -1.93 15.30
C VAL A 106 -4.28 -1.87 16.23
N PRO A 107 -4.48 -1.68 17.56
CA PRO A 107 -3.38 -1.64 18.50
C PRO A 107 -2.75 -3.02 18.62
N ARG A 108 -1.44 -3.10 18.35
CA ARG A 108 -0.67 -4.32 18.61
C ARG A 108 -0.11 -4.27 20.03
N ALA A 109 -0.54 -5.20 20.88
CA ALA A 109 -0.24 -5.25 22.32
C ALA A 109 1.26 -5.31 22.70
N TYR A 110 2.19 -5.37 21.75
CA TYR A 110 3.63 -5.54 22.03
C TYR A 110 4.58 -4.52 21.40
N LEU A 111 4.15 -3.68 20.44
CA LEU A 111 5.10 -2.85 19.66
C LEU A 111 4.94 -1.32 19.77
N ARG A 112 3.93 -0.81 20.51
CA ARG A 112 3.63 0.65 20.52
C ARG A 112 3.53 1.26 19.11
N SER A 113 3.25 0.44 18.10
CA SER A 113 3.09 0.84 16.71
C SER A 113 1.64 0.65 16.32
N HIS A 114 1.02 1.69 15.75
CA HIS A 114 -0.32 1.60 15.18
C HIS A 114 -0.20 0.96 13.79
N SER A 115 -1.00 -0.07 13.55
CA SER A 115 -1.20 -0.67 12.24
C SER A 115 -2.57 -0.23 11.72
N LEU A 116 -2.66 0.07 10.43
CA LEU A 116 -3.93 0.38 9.79
C LEU A 116 -4.49 -0.83 9.06
N LEU A 117 -5.82 -0.96 9.13
CA LEU A 117 -6.62 -1.75 8.20
C LEU A 117 -7.45 -0.77 7.37
N PHE A 118 -7.55 -1.06 6.06
CA PHE A 118 -8.28 -0.28 5.06
C PHE A 118 -9.43 -1.10 4.49
#